data_AF-A0A3B6QHX7-F1
#
_entry.id   AF-A0A3B6QHX7-F1
#
_cell.length_a   1.000
_cell.length_b   1.000
_cell.length_c   1.000
_cell.angle_alpha   90.00
_cell.angle_beta   90.00
_cell.angle_gamma   90.00
#
_symmetry.space_group_name_H-M   'P 1'
#
loop_
_entity.id
_entity.type
_entity.pdbx_description
1 polymer ?
#
loop_
_entity_poly.entity_id
_entity_poly.type
_entity_poly.pdbx_seq_one_letter_code
_entity_poly.pdbx_strand_id
1 'polypeptide(L)'
;MAALQTPSPFAGTARRFAPRLRYLLLPTTMSLSSSIVSSRSRDGDGEQPLLPHSSLEIAGARRGLLAGFDSLRRPYRAFPVFASNRHVETIFAAFTRSLPTVAFRRECLRTPDDGAVALDWVSGDDRALPGDAPVLILLPGLTGGSQDTYVRHMLLRARSKGWRVVVFNSRGCANSPVTTAKFYSASFTGDLRQVVDHVLTRYPQSNIYAAGWSLGANILVRYLGEETDKCSLSGAVSMCNPFNLVIADEDFHKGFNNIYDRALANSLRAIFKKNFIKF
;
A
#
# COMPACT_ATOMS: atom_id res chain seq x y z
N MET A 1 15.22 -18.93 -60.54
CA MET A 1 16.61 -18.79 -60.09
C MET A 1 16.61 -18.22 -58.68
N ALA A 2 17.26 -18.96 -57.77
CA ALA A 2 17.74 -18.61 -56.43
C ALA A 2 16.74 -18.05 -55.39
N ALA A 3 16.36 -18.94 -54.47
CA ALA A 3 15.89 -18.65 -53.12
C ALA A 3 17.05 -18.22 -52.20
N LEU A 4 16.77 -17.38 -51.20
CA LEU A 4 17.64 -17.09 -50.02
C LEU A 4 16.69 -16.74 -48.85
N GLN A 5 16.31 -17.72 -48.03
CA GLN A 5 16.87 -18.04 -46.71
C GLN A 5 16.74 -16.93 -45.65
N THR A 6 15.87 -17.19 -44.68
CA THR A 6 15.88 -16.62 -43.33
C THR A 6 17.17 -17.00 -42.59
N PRO A 7 17.55 -16.25 -41.55
CA PRO A 7 17.33 -16.81 -40.21
C PRO A 7 16.91 -15.79 -39.13
N SER A 8 16.05 -16.25 -38.21
CA SER A 8 16.11 -15.87 -36.80
C SER A 8 17.03 -16.89 -36.11
N PRO A 9 17.84 -16.51 -35.12
CA PRO A 9 17.40 -16.80 -33.74
C PRO A 9 17.88 -15.79 -32.69
N PHE A 10 17.15 -15.77 -31.57
CA PHE A 10 17.60 -15.46 -30.21
C PHE A 10 19.10 -15.14 -30.02
N ALA A 11 19.39 -13.90 -29.62
CA ALA A 11 20.60 -13.56 -28.87
C ALA A 11 20.21 -13.19 -27.44
N GLY A 12 20.28 -14.18 -26.55
CA GLY A 12 20.12 -13.98 -25.12
C GLY A 12 21.29 -13.20 -24.54
N THR A 13 21.00 -12.08 -23.86
CA THR A 13 21.94 -11.49 -22.90
C THR A 13 21.60 -12.03 -21.52
N ALA A 14 22.20 -13.16 -21.18
CA ALA A 14 22.24 -13.66 -19.81
C ALA A 14 23.02 -12.65 -18.95
N ARG A 15 22.32 -11.84 -18.15
CA ARG A 15 22.97 -11.09 -17.07
C ARG A 15 23.39 -12.07 -15.98
N ARG A 16 24.71 -12.22 -15.82
CA ARG A 16 25.36 -12.97 -14.76
C ARG A 16 24.94 -12.42 -13.39
N PHE A 17 24.11 -13.17 -12.68
CA PHE A 17 23.97 -13.04 -11.23
C PHE A 17 25.14 -13.78 -10.57
N ALA A 18 25.93 -13.08 -9.76
CA ALA A 18 26.94 -13.69 -8.90
C ALA A 18 26.24 -14.42 -7.72
N PRO A 19 26.59 -15.69 -7.44
CA PRO A 19 25.99 -16.43 -6.33
C PRO A 19 26.71 -16.08 -5.02
N ARG A 20 25.98 -15.84 -3.94
CA ARG A 20 26.54 -15.92 -2.58
C ARG A 20 25.87 -17.04 -1.79
N LEU A 21 26.66 -18.09 -1.65
CA LEU A 21 26.73 -19.12 -0.60
C LEU A 21 25.42 -19.59 0.06
N ARG A 22 25.08 -20.84 -0.27
CA ARG A 22 24.31 -21.77 0.55
C ARG A 22 25.10 -22.13 1.82
N TYR A 23 24.44 -22.14 2.97
CA TYR A 23 24.75 -23.08 4.04
C TYR A 23 23.49 -23.85 4.42
N LEU A 24 23.63 -25.18 4.43
CA LEU A 24 22.68 -26.16 4.93
C LEU A 24 22.36 -25.90 6.40
N LEU A 25 21.12 -26.15 6.84
CA LEU A 25 20.79 -26.77 8.13
C LEU A 25 19.35 -27.37 8.07
N LEU A 26 19.20 -28.58 8.60
CA LEU A 26 18.02 -29.45 8.62
C LEU A 26 16.84 -28.88 9.46
N PRO A 27 15.61 -29.41 9.30
CA PRO A 27 14.44 -28.93 10.03
C PRO A 27 14.47 -29.41 11.49
N THR A 28 14.43 -28.48 12.44
CA THR A 28 14.18 -28.80 13.86
C THR A 28 12.71 -28.50 14.17
N THR A 29 12.00 -29.52 14.63
CA THR A 29 10.64 -29.44 15.15
C THR A 29 10.62 -28.57 16.41
N MET A 30 9.77 -27.52 16.43
CA MET A 30 9.54 -26.75 17.65
C MET A 30 8.35 -27.32 18.42
N SER A 31 8.66 -27.95 19.55
CA SER A 31 7.72 -28.18 20.66
C SER A 31 7.62 -26.91 21.49
N LEU A 32 6.40 -26.39 21.69
CA LEU A 32 6.12 -25.28 22.60
C LEU A 32 5.80 -25.86 23.98
N SER A 33 6.75 -25.75 24.92
CA SER A 33 6.46 -25.89 26.35
C SER A 33 6.46 -24.50 26.98
N SER A 34 5.31 -24.11 27.52
CA SER A 34 5.15 -22.92 28.34
C SER A 34 5.58 -23.21 29.77
N SER A 35 6.63 -22.55 30.26
CA SER A 35 6.98 -22.55 31.68
C SER A 35 7.07 -21.11 32.17
N ILE A 36 6.10 -20.73 32.99
CA ILE A 36 6.10 -19.49 33.77
C ILE A 36 7.17 -19.64 34.85
N VAL A 37 8.23 -18.84 34.77
CA VAL A 37 9.18 -18.69 35.89
C VAL A 37 9.07 -17.25 36.40
N SER A 38 8.48 -17.14 37.58
CA SER A 38 8.49 -15.94 38.42
C SER A 38 9.87 -15.83 39.08
N SER A 39 10.55 -14.70 38.92
CA SER A 39 11.62 -14.31 39.83
C SER A 39 11.58 -12.81 40.09
N ARG A 40 11.53 -12.47 41.39
CA ARG A 40 11.63 -11.10 41.91
C ARG A 40 13.09 -10.75 42.17
N SER A 41 13.45 -9.55 41.69
CA SER A 41 14.39 -8.54 42.21
C SER A 41 15.86 -8.89 42.46
N ARG A 42 16.75 -8.13 41.79
CA ARG A 42 17.73 -7.25 42.45
C ARG A 42 18.30 -6.21 41.48
N ASP A 43 18.67 -5.08 42.06
CA ASP A 43 18.98 -3.78 41.48
C ASP A 43 20.14 -3.75 40.48
N GLY A 44 20.00 -2.86 39.51
CA GLY A 44 21.02 -2.45 38.55
C GLY A 44 20.40 -1.49 37.55
N ASP A 45 20.64 -0.19 37.75
CA ASP A 45 20.30 0.90 36.81
C ASP A 45 21.06 0.72 35.48
N GLY A 46 20.52 -0.17 34.64
CA GLY A 46 20.71 -0.16 33.21
C GLY A 46 19.32 -0.07 32.62
N GLU A 47 19.01 1.03 31.93
CA GLU A 47 17.77 1.23 31.20
C GLU A 47 17.51 -0.01 30.33
N GLN A 48 16.67 -0.93 30.81
CA GLN A 48 16.32 -2.12 30.02
C GLN A 48 15.64 -1.60 28.75
N PRO A 49 16.10 -2.01 27.56
CA PRO A 49 15.45 -1.58 26.33
C PRO A 49 13.98 -2.00 26.40
N LEU A 50 13.07 -1.02 26.47
CA LEU A 50 11.63 -1.25 26.44
C LEU A 50 11.34 -2.23 25.30
N LEU A 51 10.90 -3.44 25.67
CA LEU A 51 10.56 -4.48 24.72
C LEU A 51 9.46 -3.92 23.80
N PRO A 52 9.48 -4.23 22.49
CA PRO A 52 8.44 -3.79 21.59
C PRO A 52 7.06 -4.24 22.10
N HIS A 53 6.04 -3.43 21.83
CA HIS A 53 4.66 -3.70 22.26
C HIS A 53 4.24 -5.14 21.92
N SER A 54 3.48 -5.80 22.80
CA SER A 54 3.12 -7.24 22.69
C SER A 54 2.38 -7.62 21.41
N SER A 55 1.81 -6.65 20.70
CA SER A 55 1.15 -6.83 19.41
C SER A 55 2.10 -6.74 18.20
N LEU A 56 3.38 -6.43 18.39
CA LEU A 56 4.36 -6.35 17.31
C LEU A 56 4.90 -7.75 17.01
N GLU A 57 4.37 -8.38 15.97
CA GLU A 57 4.94 -9.61 15.41
C GLU A 57 6.06 -9.27 14.42
N ILE A 58 7.20 -9.93 14.56
CA ILE A 58 8.36 -9.75 13.68
C ILE A 58 8.61 -11.06 12.94
N ALA A 59 8.10 -11.16 11.72
CA ALA A 59 8.48 -12.21 10.79
C ALA A 59 9.59 -11.70 9.86
N GLY A 60 10.80 -12.27 9.96
CA GLY A 60 11.87 -12.09 8.96
C GLY A 60 12.62 -10.74 8.93
N ALA A 61 12.45 -9.84 9.91
CA ALA A 61 13.16 -8.55 9.88
C ALA A 61 14.64 -8.67 10.27
N ARG A 62 15.52 -7.94 9.55
CA ARG A 62 16.84 -7.59 10.09
C ARG A 62 16.60 -6.71 11.32
N ARG A 63 16.88 -7.22 12.53
CA ARG A 63 16.70 -6.53 13.84
C ARG A 63 17.17 -5.06 13.85
N GLY A 64 18.16 -4.70 13.02
CA GLY A 64 18.66 -3.33 12.87
C GLY A 64 17.66 -2.31 12.29
N LEU A 65 16.69 -2.71 11.45
CA LEU A 65 15.70 -1.78 10.90
C LEU A 65 14.78 -1.21 12.01
N LEU A 66 14.40 -2.07 12.95
CA LEU A 66 13.49 -1.72 14.04
C LEU A 66 14.15 -0.81 15.09
N ALA A 67 15.48 -0.92 15.24
CA ALA A 67 16.24 -0.08 16.15
C ALA A 67 16.16 1.42 15.79
N GLY A 68 15.87 1.76 14.53
CA GLY A 68 15.70 3.14 14.07
C GLY A 68 14.32 3.77 14.35
N PHE A 69 13.37 3.03 14.94
CA PHE A 69 12.02 3.52 15.19
C PHE A 69 11.70 3.55 16.69
N ASP A 70 12.07 4.65 17.35
CA ASP A 70 11.75 4.88 18.77
C ASP A 70 10.25 4.83 19.07
N SER A 71 9.42 5.15 18.07
CA SER A 71 7.96 5.07 18.17
C SER A 71 7.44 3.66 18.46
N LEU A 72 8.15 2.60 18.07
CA LEU A 72 7.75 1.21 18.32
C LEU A 72 7.83 0.83 19.80
N ARG A 73 8.61 1.59 20.59
CA ARG A 73 8.79 1.39 22.04
C ARG A 73 7.82 2.24 22.87
N ARG A 74 7.14 3.19 22.24
CA ARG A 74 6.17 4.05 22.93
C ARG A 74 4.79 3.39 22.91
N PRO A 75 4.04 3.42 24.02
CA PRO A 75 2.66 2.97 24.01
C PRO A 75 1.85 3.82 23.03
N TYR A 76 0.95 3.17 22.29
CA TYR A 76 -0.01 3.90 21.47
C TYR A 76 -0.92 4.72 22.39
N ARG A 77 -0.91 6.04 22.23
CA ARG A 77 -1.82 6.95 22.93
C ARG A 77 -2.83 7.47 21.92
N ALA A 78 -4.08 7.06 22.08
CA ALA A 78 -5.21 7.59 21.33
C ALA A 78 -5.31 9.12 21.49
N PHE A 79 -5.86 9.79 20.48
CA PHE A 79 -5.98 11.26 20.47
C PHE A 79 -6.87 11.73 21.65
N PRO A 80 -6.46 12.77 22.41
CA PRO A 80 -6.92 12.98 23.80
C PRO A 80 -8.35 13.52 23.97
N VAL A 81 -9.21 13.50 22.94
CA VAL A 81 -10.58 14.04 23.05
C VAL A 81 -11.66 12.95 23.19
N PHE A 82 -11.39 11.68 22.82
CA PHE A 82 -12.40 10.61 22.83
C PHE A 82 -11.83 9.19 23.05
N ALA A 83 -10.85 9.04 23.93
CA ALA A 83 -9.98 7.85 24.10
C ALA A 83 -10.67 6.48 24.37
N SER A 84 -11.98 6.36 24.20
CA SER A 84 -12.76 5.12 24.36
C SER A 84 -13.64 4.75 23.16
N ASN A 85 -13.77 5.57 22.10
CA ASN A 85 -14.62 5.23 20.95
C ASN A 85 -13.95 5.42 19.57
N ARG A 86 -13.61 4.30 18.92
CA ARG A 86 -13.02 4.23 17.57
C ARG A 86 -13.82 4.95 16.48
N HIS A 87 -15.15 4.99 16.59
CA HIS A 87 -16.01 5.64 15.61
C HIS A 87 -15.91 7.14 15.69
N VAL A 88 -15.87 7.69 16.91
CA VAL A 88 -15.74 9.13 17.15
C VAL A 88 -14.39 9.61 16.67
N GLU A 89 -13.30 8.87 16.92
CA GLU A 89 -11.98 9.22 16.39
C GLU A 89 -11.97 9.28 14.85
N THR A 90 -12.57 8.29 14.19
CA THR A 90 -12.64 8.23 12.73
C THR A 90 -13.47 9.38 12.16
N ILE A 91 -14.64 9.64 12.75
CA ILE A 91 -15.55 10.73 12.34
C ILE A 91 -14.90 12.09 12.58
N PHE A 92 -14.37 12.31 13.77
CA PHE A 92 -13.68 13.56 14.13
C PHE A 92 -12.54 13.84 13.15
N ALA A 93 -11.71 12.84 12.84
CA ALA A 93 -10.64 12.98 11.86
C ALA A 93 -11.16 13.29 10.45
N ALA A 94 -12.31 12.72 10.04
CA ALA A 94 -12.90 12.98 8.74
C ALA A 94 -13.38 14.45 8.60
N PHE A 95 -13.88 15.05 9.67
CA PHE A 95 -14.44 16.41 9.65
C PHE A 95 -13.47 17.53 10.05
N THR A 96 -12.47 17.24 10.88
CA THR A 96 -11.59 18.28 11.47
C THR A 96 -10.18 18.31 10.88
N ARG A 97 -9.76 17.24 10.20
CA ARG A 97 -8.40 17.20 9.63
C ARG A 97 -8.30 18.19 8.50
N SER A 98 -7.30 19.07 8.57
CA SER A 98 -7.02 20.04 7.51
C SER A 98 -6.82 19.32 6.17
N LEU A 99 -7.37 19.89 5.10
CA LEU A 99 -7.14 19.40 3.75
C LEU A 99 -6.03 20.25 3.11
N PRO A 100 -4.78 19.79 3.07
CA PRO A 100 -3.71 20.59 2.51
C PRO A 100 -3.86 20.69 0.98
N THR A 101 -3.48 21.83 0.42
CA THR A 101 -3.51 22.07 -1.02
C THR A 101 -2.33 21.38 -1.69
N VAL A 102 -2.62 20.53 -2.68
CA VAL A 102 -1.60 19.85 -3.50
C VAL A 102 -1.99 20.02 -4.96
N ALA A 103 -1.06 20.53 -5.76
CA ALA A 103 -1.21 20.58 -7.21
C ALA A 103 -0.86 19.20 -7.78
N PHE A 104 -1.79 18.63 -8.55
CA PHE A 104 -1.61 17.33 -9.18
C PHE A 104 -1.54 17.45 -10.70
N ARG A 105 -0.65 16.68 -11.31
CA ARG A 105 -0.69 16.35 -12.74
C ARG A 105 -1.28 14.95 -12.89
N ARG A 106 -2.48 14.88 -13.43
CA ARG A 106 -3.13 13.62 -13.76
C ARG A 106 -2.56 13.01 -15.02
N GLU A 107 -2.30 11.72 -14.97
CA GLU A 107 -1.99 10.86 -16.10
C GLU A 107 -2.99 9.71 -16.12
N CYS A 108 -3.63 9.45 -17.26
CA CYS A 108 -4.51 8.30 -17.43
C CYS A 108 -3.75 7.18 -18.14
N LEU A 109 -3.60 6.04 -17.46
CA LEU A 109 -2.98 4.84 -18.01
C LEU A 109 -4.07 3.94 -18.59
N ARG A 110 -3.96 3.62 -19.89
CA ARG A 110 -4.84 2.63 -20.54
C ARG A 110 -4.40 1.22 -20.12
N THR A 111 -5.35 0.40 -19.73
CA THR A 111 -5.12 -0.99 -19.30
C THR A 111 -5.34 -1.97 -20.45
N PRO A 112 -4.82 -3.20 -20.40
CA PRO A 112 -4.92 -4.17 -21.51
C PRO A 112 -6.35 -4.56 -21.90
N ASP A 113 -7.30 -4.39 -20.99
CA ASP A 113 -8.73 -4.61 -21.24
C ASP A 113 -9.43 -3.35 -21.77
N ASP A 114 -8.70 -2.38 -22.33
CA ASP A 114 -9.20 -1.08 -22.78
C ASP A 114 -9.83 -0.18 -21.69
N GLY A 115 -9.67 -0.60 -20.44
CA GLY A 115 -9.94 0.22 -19.27
C GLY A 115 -8.97 1.38 -19.14
N ALA A 116 -9.19 2.19 -18.11
CA ALA A 116 -8.29 3.27 -17.76
C ALA A 116 -8.23 3.48 -16.25
N VAL A 117 -7.03 3.69 -15.73
CA VAL A 117 -6.78 4.12 -14.35
C VAL A 117 -6.10 5.48 -14.36
N ALA A 118 -6.23 6.25 -13.28
CA ALA A 118 -5.59 7.57 -13.20
C ALA A 118 -4.50 7.61 -12.13
N LEU A 119 -3.35 8.14 -12.51
CA LEU A 119 -2.22 8.43 -11.64
C LEU A 119 -2.15 9.93 -11.41
N ASP A 120 -2.31 10.35 -10.16
CA ASP A 120 -2.12 11.74 -9.78
C ASP A 120 -0.72 11.92 -9.21
N TRP A 121 0.15 12.51 -10.03
CA TRP A 121 1.51 12.88 -9.65
C TRP A 121 1.51 14.26 -9.02
N VAL A 122 2.39 14.51 -8.05
CA VAL A 122 2.61 15.88 -7.58
C VAL A 122 3.25 16.72 -8.69
N SER A 123 2.64 17.85 -9.01
CA SER A 123 3.09 18.72 -10.10
C SER A 123 4.51 19.24 -9.84
N GLY A 124 5.41 19.05 -10.81
CA GLY A 124 6.79 19.56 -10.79
C GLY A 124 7.82 18.61 -10.18
N ASP A 125 7.41 17.55 -9.48
CA ASP A 125 8.32 16.59 -8.86
C ASP A 125 9.15 15.78 -9.87
N ASP A 126 8.67 15.66 -11.12
CA ASP A 126 9.40 15.06 -12.24
C ASP A 126 10.62 15.88 -12.68
N ARG A 127 10.62 17.19 -12.41
CA ARG A 127 11.73 18.11 -12.71
C ARG A 127 12.56 18.45 -11.49
N ALA A 128 11.92 18.53 -10.32
CA ALA A 128 12.55 18.99 -9.09
C ALA A 128 13.33 17.88 -8.36
N LEU A 129 12.96 16.61 -8.51
CA LEU A 129 13.59 15.49 -7.81
C LEU A 129 14.57 14.73 -8.72
N PRO A 130 15.70 14.25 -8.18
CA PRO A 130 16.63 13.36 -8.89
C PRO A 130 15.97 12.12 -9.51
N GLY A 131 16.54 11.59 -10.59
CA GLY A 131 16.00 10.42 -11.31
C GLY A 131 15.95 9.12 -10.49
N ASP A 132 16.78 9.01 -9.45
CA ASP A 132 16.86 7.91 -8.49
C ASP A 132 16.06 8.15 -7.20
N ALA A 133 15.39 9.31 -7.08
CA ALA A 133 14.56 9.61 -5.91
C ALA A 133 13.47 8.54 -5.72
N PRO A 134 13.32 7.96 -4.51
CA PRO A 134 12.41 6.85 -4.28
C PRO A 134 10.96 7.25 -4.62
N VAL A 135 10.21 6.29 -5.17
CA VAL A 135 8.81 6.50 -5.55
C VAL A 135 7.89 5.83 -4.55
N LEU A 136 6.90 6.56 -4.04
CA LEU A 136 5.83 6.03 -3.20
C LEU A 136 4.50 6.04 -3.97
N ILE A 137 3.96 4.84 -4.20
CA ILE A 137 2.63 4.63 -4.74
C ILE A 137 1.64 4.59 -3.58
N LEU A 138 0.67 5.50 -3.56
CA LEU A 138 -0.40 5.54 -2.57
C LEU A 138 -1.66 4.90 -3.13
N LEU A 139 -2.24 3.96 -2.39
CA LEU A 139 -3.48 3.25 -2.72
C LEU A 139 -4.60 3.66 -1.74
N PRO A 140 -5.49 4.57 -2.15
CA PRO A 140 -6.64 4.96 -1.35
C PRO A 140 -7.60 3.79 -1.06
N GLY A 141 -8.52 4.00 -0.12
CA GLY A 141 -9.56 3.03 0.22
C GLY A 141 -10.71 3.04 -0.79
N LEU A 142 -11.79 2.32 -0.45
CA LEU A 142 -13.00 2.25 -1.27
C LEU A 142 -13.56 3.66 -1.50
N THR A 143 -13.81 3.99 -2.76
CA THR A 143 -14.29 5.30 -3.28
C THR A 143 -13.37 6.50 -3.02
N GLY A 144 -12.20 6.26 -2.42
CA GLY A 144 -11.21 7.28 -2.10
C GLY A 144 -10.39 7.74 -3.29
N GLY A 145 -9.44 8.66 -3.04
CA GLY A 145 -8.65 9.27 -4.10
C GLY A 145 -7.57 10.23 -3.62
N SER A 146 -6.91 10.87 -4.57
CA SER A 146 -5.89 11.92 -4.33
C SER A 146 -6.38 13.15 -3.55
N GLN A 147 -7.71 13.29 -3.43
CA GLN A 147 -8.34 14.38 -2.70
C GLN A 147 -8.56 14.05 -1.22
N ASP A 148 -8.33 12.80 -0.80
CA ASP A 148 -8.54 12.40 0.59
C ASP A 148 -7.48 13.02 1.51
N THR A 149 -7.91 13.50 2.68
CA THR A 149 -7.04 14.21 3.63
C THR A 149 -5.84 13.35 4.03
N TYR A 150 -6.06 12.08 4.38
CA TYR A 150 -4.99 11.18 4.80
C TYR A 150 -3.97 10.89 3.70
N VAL A 151 -4.43 10.78 2.43
CA VAL A 151 -3.56 10.58 1.27
C VAL A 151 -2.65 11.79 1.09
N ARG A 152 -3.22 13.00 1.14
CA ARG A 152 -2.45 14.24 0.95
C ARG A 152 -1.46 14.51 2.08
N HIS A 153 -1.84 14.22 3.34
CA HIS A 153 -0.91 14.34 4.47
C HIS A 153 0.27 13.38 4.32
N MET A 154 0.01 12.11 3.95
CA MET A 154 1.10 11.15 3.71
C MET A 154 1.99 11.58 2.54
N LEU A 155 1.38 12.03 1.45
CA LEU A 155 2.07 12.54 0.27
C LEU A 155 2.99 13.71 0.61
N LEU A 156 2.49 14.73 1.33
CA LEU A 156 3.31 15.87 1.72
C LEU A 156 4.45 15.46 2.64
N ARG A 157 4.19 14.51 3.55
CA ARG A 157 5.24 14.00 4.44
C ARG A 157 6.33 13.26 3.66
N ALA A 158 5.97 12.40 2.72
CA ALA A 158 6.93 11.69 1.86
C ALA A 158 7.70 12.69 0.97
N ARG A 159 7.00 13.62 0.33
CA ARG A 159 7.60 14.67 -0.50
C ARG A 159 8.60 15.54 0.27
N SER A 160 8.29 15.91 1.53
CA SER A 160 9.21 16.67 2.39
C SER A 160 10.53 15.94 2.68
N LYS A 161 10.59 14.63 2.43
CA LYS A 161 11.79 13.79 2.56
C LYS A 161 12.46 13.51 1.22
N GLY A 162 12.06 14.20 0.14
CA GLY A 162 12.61 14.00 -1.20
C GLY A 162 12.06 12.79 -1.94
N TRP A 163 10.92 12.24 -1.51
CA TRP A 163 10.28 11.12 -2.21
C TRP A 163 9.34 11.63 -3.29
N ARG A 164 9.37 10.98 -4.44
CA ARG A 164 8.38 11.17 -5.48
C ARG A 164 7.12 10.42 -5.10
N VAL A 165 5.96 11.05 -5.19
CA VAL A 165 4.70 10.42 -4.79
C VAL A 165 3.72 10.40 -5.95
N VAL A 166 3.06 9.25 -6.11
CA VAL A 166 1.96 9.07 -7.05
C VAL A 166 0.76 8.45 -6.33
N VAL A 167 -0.42 9.01 -6.54
CA VAL A 167 -1.66 8.40 -6.06
C VAL A 167 -2.26 7.56 -7.18
N PHE A 168 -2.43 6.27 -6.92
CA PHE A 168 -3.13 5.37 -7.82
C PHE A 168 -4.64 5.47 -7.55
N ASN A 169 -5.35 6.19 -8.41
CA ASN A 169 -6.80 6.27 -8.35
C ASN A 169 -7.43 5.16 -9.18
N SER A 170 -8.16 4.27 -8.51
CA SER A 170 -8.88 3.18 -9.15
C SER A 170 -9.94 3.67 -10.14
N ARG A 171 -10.39 2.76 -11.03
CA ARG A 171 -11.38 3.04 -12.06
C ARG A 171 -12.64 3.69 -11.46
N GLY A 172 -13.03 4.85 -12.00
CA GLY A 172 -14.18 5.63 -11.53
C GLY A 172 -14.01 6.43 -10.23
N CYS A 173 -12.92 6.23 -9.48
CA CYS A 173 -12.63 6.98 -8.26
C CYS A 173 -11.89 8.28 -8.56
N ALA A 174 -12.00 9.31 -7.71
CA ALA A 174 -11.31 10.60 -7.90
C ALA A 174 -11.52 11.24 -9.29
N ASN A 175 -12.67 11.02 -9.95
CA ASN A 175 -12.93 11.41 -11.34
C ASN A 175 -12.05 10.71 -12.40
N SER A 176 -11.46 9.57 -12.08
CA SER A 176 -10.84 8.69 -13.06
C SER A 176 -11.86 8.27 -14.12
N PRO A 177 -11.45 8.17 -15.39
CA PRO A 177 -12.34 7.67 -16.44
C PRO A 177 -12.78 6.23 -16.16
N VAL A 178 -13.97 5.89 -16.65
CA VAL A 178 -14.47 4.52 -16.77
C VAL A 178 -14.75 4.31 -18.24
N THR A 179 -13.90 3.53 -18.91
CA THR A 179 -13.93 3.29 -20.36
C THR A 179 -14.40 1.88 -20.72
N THR A 180 -14.55 1.01 -19.72
CA THR A 180 -15.16 -0.33 -19.86
C THR A 180 -16.13 -0.60 -18.73
N ALA A 181 -16.96 -1.63 -18.87
CA ALA A 181 -17.91 -2.08 -17.85
C ALA A 181 -17.24 -2.61 -16.56
N LYS A 182 -15.90 -2.66 -16.52
CA LYS A 182 -15.13 -3.18 -15.39
C LYS A 182 -14.71 -2.06 -14.44
N PHE A 183 -15.17 -2.18 -13.19
CA PHE A 183 -14.72 -1.38 -12.06
C PHE A 183 -13.50 -2.02 -11.37
N TYR A 184 -13.17 -1.56 -10.17
CA TYR A 184 -12.14 -2.13 -9.31
C TYR A 184 -12.78 -2.97 -8.19
N SER A 185 -12.03 -3.93 -7.67
CA SER A 185 -12.44 -4.76 -6.54
C SER A 185 -11.23 -5.15 -5.71
N ALA A 186 -11.47 -5.64 -4.49
CA ALA A 186 -10.42 -6.14 -3.61
C ALA A 186 -9.62 -7.30 -4.23
N SER A 187 -10.27 -8.10 -5.07
CA SER A 187 -9.69 -9.26 -5.74
C SER A 187 -8.94 -8.90 -7.03
N PHE A 188 -9.11 -7.70 -7.56
CA PHE A 188 -8.53 -7.32 -8.85
C PHE A 188 -7.23 -6.54 -8.69
N THR A 189 -6.12 -7.25 -8.87
CA THR A 189 -4.73 -6.75 -8.76
C THR A 189 -4.12 -6.36 -10.11
N GLY A 190 -4.83 -6.60 -11.22
CA GLY A 190 -4.34 -6.34 -12.58
C GLY A 190 -4.00 -4.86 -12.82
N ASP A 191 -4.81 -3.94 -12.32
CA ASP A 191 -4.53 -2.51 -12.44
C ASP A 191 -3.27 -2.12 -11.66
N LEU A 192 -3.07 -2.66 -10.45
CA LEU A 192 -1.89 -2.36 -9.65
C LEU A 192 -0.61 -2.86 -10.33
N ARG A 193 -0.61 -4.06 -10.93
CA ARG A 193 0.52 -4.56 -11.74
C ARG A 193 0.92 -3.56 -12.81
N GLN A 194 -0.06 -3.11 -13.61
CA GLN A 194 0.17 -2.15 -14.69
C GLN A 194 0.74 -0.83 -14.17
N VAL A 195 0.25 -0.36 -13.02
CA VAL A 195 0.78 0.86 -12.38
C VAL A 195 2.21 0.66 -11.91
N VAL A 196 2.53 -0.46 -11.26
CA VAL A 196 3.90 -0.74 -10.79
C VAL A 196 4.87 -0.82 -11.99
N ASP A 197 4.50 -1.56 -13.04
CA ASP A 197 5.31 -1.70 -14.25
C ASP A 197 5.54 -0.35 -14.95
N HIS A 198 4.49 0.46 -15.04
CA HIS A 198 4.56 1.81 -15.61
C HIS A 198 5.48 2.74 -14.80
N VAL A 199 5.38 2.72 -13.47
CA VAL A 199 6.23 3.52 -12.58
C VAL A 199 7.69 3.07 -12.68
N LEU A 200 7.95 1.76 -12.73
CA LEU A 200 9.28 1.18 -12.89
C LEU A 200 9.89 1.54 -14.24
N THR A 201 9.12 1.47 -15.32
CA THR A 201 9.56 1.86 -16.65
C THR A 201 9.92 3.35 -16.70
N ARG A 202 9.15 4.21 -16.02
CA ARG A 202 9.41 5.65 -16.00
C ARG A 202 10.60 6.05 -15.14
N TYR A 203 10.81 5.37 -14.01
CA TYR A 203 11.87 5.68 -13.04
C TYR A 203 12.73 4.44 -12.76
N PRO A 204 13.50 3.96 -13.75
CA PRO A 204 14.19 2.66 -13.66
C PRO A 204 15.32 2.61 -12.63
N GLN A 205 15.78 3.78 -12.15
CA GLN A 205 16.83 3.89 -11.12
C GLN A 205 16.26 4.06 -9.71
N SER A 206 14.95 4.24 -9.56
CA SER A 206 14.31 4.50 -8.29
C SER A 206 13.89 3.21 -7.59
N ASN A 207 14.04 3.15 -6.27
CA ASN A 207 13.35 2.16 -5.45
C ASN A 207 11.86 2.51 -5.37
N ILE A 208 10.99 1.52 -5.54
CA ILE A 208 9.53 1.72 -5.58
C ILE A 208 8.90 1.11 -4.34
N TYR A 209 8.10 1.91 -3.66
CA TYR A 209 7.37 1.51 -2.47
C TYR A 209 5.88 1.73 -2.67
N ALA A 210 5.07 0.99 -1.92
CA ALA A 210 3.62 1.16 -1.92
C ALA A 210 3.05 1.29 -0.50
N ALA A 211 2.03 2.12 -0.33
CA ALA A 211 1.28 2.20 0.91
C ALA A 211 -0.22 2.22 0.61
N GLY A 212 -0.97 1.33 1.26
CA GLY A 212 -2.41 1.19 1.06
C GLY A 212 -3.19 1.33 2.35
N TRP A 213 -4.42 1.84 2.24
CA TRP A 213 -5.39 1.93 3.34
C TRP A 213 -6.64 1.12 3.03
N SER A 214 -7.16 0.40 4.02
CA SER A 214 -8.42 -0.33 3.93
C SER A 214 -8.46 -1.20 2.66
N LEU A 215 -9.39 -0.98 1.74
CA LEU A 215 -9.46 -1.71 0.47
C LEU A 215 -8.16 -1.62 -0.36
N GLY A 216 -7.51 -0.45 -0.41
CA GLY A 216 -6.23 -0.30 -1.09
C GLY A 216 -5.11 -1.12 -0.43
N ALA A 217 -5.17 -1.29 0.90
CA ALA A 217 -4.27 -2.17 1.64
C ALA A 217 -4.54 -3.65 1.32
N ASN A 218 -5.82 -4.03 1.15
CA ASN A 218 -6.21 -5.39 0.77
C ASN A 218 -5.69 -5.75 -0.63
N ILE A 219 -5.92 -4.87 -1.61
CA ILE A 219 -5.40 -5.03 -2.98
C ILE A 219 -3.88 -5.14 -2.97
N LEU A 220 -3.20 -4.27 -2.19
CA LEU A 220 -1.74 -4.29 -2.08
C LEU A 220 -1.21 -5.61 -1.51
N VAL A 221 -1.75 -6.08 -0.38
CA VAL A 221 -1.31 -7.35 0.24
C VAL A 221 -1.59 -8.53 -0.68
N ARG A 222 -2.73 -8.53 -1.38
CA ARG A 222 -3.04 -9.56 -2.36
C ARG A 222 -2.04 -9.56 -3.52
N TYR A 223 -1.71 -8.39 -4.08
CA TYR A 223 -0.68 -8.24 -5.10
C TYR A 223 0.66 -8.79 -4.62
N LEU A 224 1.10 -8.44 -3.41
CA LEU A 224 2.36 -8.97 -2.85
C LEU A 224 2.35 -10.50 -2.75
N GLY A 225 1.23 -11.07 -2.32
CA GLY A 225 1.05 -12.52 -2.22
C GLY A 225 1.00 -13.23 -3.58
N GLU A 226 0.47 -12.58 -4.62
CA GLU A 226 0.42 -13.12 -5.98
C GLU A 226 1.76 -12.97 -6.73
N GLU A 227 2.54 -11.91 -6.46
CA GLU A 227 3.83 -11.67 -7.11
C GLU A 227 5.01 -12.40 -6.46
N THR A 228 4.93 -12.71 -5.17
CA THR A 228 5.96 -13.45 -4.42
C THR A 228 7.38 -12.90 -4.65
N ASP A 229 8.29 -13.73 -5.14
CA ASP A 229 9.68 -13.46 -5.49
C ASP A 229 9.85 -12.56 -6.73
N LYS A 230 8.80 -12.37 -7.52
CA LYS A 230 8.79 -11.50 -8.72
C LYS A 230 8.36 -10.07 -8.40
N CYS A 231 7.97 -9.79 -7.15
CA CYS A 231 7.52 -8.47 -6.76
C CYS A 231 8.62 -7.42 -6.99
N SER A 232 8.29 -6.39 -7.78
CA SER A 232 9.23 -5.30 -8.10
C SER A 232 9.25 -4.18 -7.04
N LEU A 233 8.39 -4.25 -6.02
CA LEU A 233 8.37 -3.28 -4.94
C LEU A 233 9.52 -3.55 -3.95
N SER A 234 10.29 -2.50 -3.65
CA SER A 234 11.34 -2.51 -2.63
C SER A 234 10.77 -2.58 -1.20
N GLY A 235 9.49 -2.25 -1.02
CA GLY A 235 8.79 -2.38 0.25
C GLY A 235 7.34 -1.92 0.17
N ALA A 236 6.53 -2.36 1.12
CA ALA A 236 5.11 -2.05 1.16
C ALA A 236 4.59 -1.86 2.59
N VAL A 237 3.58 -1.00 2.74
CA VAL A 237 2.91 -0.73 4.02
C VAL A 237 1.41 -0.94 3.88
N SER A 238 0.86 -1.84 4.70
CA SER A 238 -0.57 -2.15 4.76
C SER A 238 -1.18 -1.52 6.01
N MET A 239 -2.15 -0.61 5.84
CA MET A 239 -2.79 0.12 6.93
C MET A 239 -4.28 -0.19 7.02
N CYS A 240 -4.75 -0.55 8.21
CA CYS A 240 -6.16 -0.83 8.50
C CYS A 240 -6.79 -1.83 7.51
N ASN A 241 -6.05 -2.88 7.15
CA ASN A 241 -6.45 -3.84 6.13
C ASN A 241 -7.53 -4.82 6.64
N PRO A 242 -8.70 -4.91 5.98
CA PRO A 242 -9.63 -6.01 6.23
C PRO A 242 -9.10 -7.29 5.58
N PHE A 243 -8.41 -8.14 6.35
CA PHE A 243 -7.83 -9.40 5.83
C PHE A 243 -8.89 -10.44 5.44
N ASN A 244 -10.03 -10.47 6.13
CA ASN A 244 -11.17 -11.29 5.77
C ASN A 244 -12.35 -10.38 5.39
N LEU A 245 -12.61 -10.26 4.09
CA LEU A 245 -13.65 -9.39 3.55
C LEU A 245 -15.06 -9.89 3.86
N VAL A 246 -15.26 -11.20 4.05
CA VAL A 246 -16.57 -11.77 4.40
C VAL A 246 -16.95 -11.36 5.82
N ILE A 247 -16.04 -11.58 6.78
CA ILE A 247 -16.26 -11.14 8.17
C ILE A 247 -16.37 -9.62 8.24
N ALA A 248 -15.54 -8.90 7.48
CA ALA A 248 -15.61 -7.44 7.45
C ALA A 248 -16.95 -6.93 6.92
N ASP A 249 -17.53 -7.56 5.89
CA ASP A 249 -18.86 -7.24 5.35
C ASP A 249 -19.96 -7.56 6.37
N GLU A 250 -19.97 -8.76 6.96
CA GLU A 250 -20.93 -9.13 8.00
C GLU A 250 -20.91 -8.14 9.18
N ASP A 251 -19.73 -7.72 9.62
CA ASP A 251 -19.59 -6.71 10.67
C ASP A 251 -19.97 -5.31 10.20
N PHE A 252 -19.88 -5.02 8.91
CA PHE A 252 -20.28 -3.74 8.33
C PHE A 252 -21.79 -3.51 8.45
N HIS A 253 -22.57 -4.58 8.40
CA HIS A 253 -24.04 -4.56 8.53
C HIS A 253 -24.54 -4.54 9.99
N LYS A 254 -23.64 -4.38 10.98
CA LYS A 254 -23.96 -4.42 12.41
C LYS A 254 -23.79 -3.07 13.10
N GLY A 255 -24.79 -2.70 13.91
CA GLY A 255 -24.71 -1.57 14.84
C GLY A 255 -24.39 -0.23 14.15
N PHE A 256 -23.39 0.48 14.68
CA PHE A 256 -22.98 1.80 14.15
C PHE A 256 -22.34 1.71 12.74
N ASN A 257 -21.82 0.53 12.34
CA ASN A 257 -21.16 0.38 11.04
C ASN A 257 -22.11 0.60 9.86
N ASN A 258 -23.43 0.42 10.06
CA ASN A 258 -24.47 0.71 9.07
C ASN A 258 -24.42 2.15 8.53
N ILE A 259 -23.89 3.10 9.31
CA ILE A 259 -23.69 4.47 8.85
C ILE A 259 -22.59 4.52 7.78
N TYR A 260 -21.49 3.80 7.99
CA TYR A 260 -20.41 3.68 6.99
C TYR A 260 -20.88 2.89 5.78
N ASP A 261 -21.63 1.80 5.97
CA ASP A 261 -22.21 1.01 4.87
C ASP A 261 -23.03 1.89 3.94
N ARG A 262 -24.00 2.61 4.49
CA ARG A 262 -24.84 3.51 3.70
C ARG A 262 -24.02 4.58 2.98
N ALA A 263 -23.01 5.15 3.63
CA ALA A 263 -22.15 6.17 3.03
C ALA A 263 -21.30 5.61 1.87
N LEU A 264 -20.69 4.44 2.04
CA LEU A 264 -19.89 3.78 1.02
C LEU A 264 -20.76 3.29 -0.15
N ALA A 265 -21.90 2.67 0.14
CA ALA A 265 -22.87 2.23 -0.86
C ALA A 265 -23.38 3.41 -1.70
N ASN A 266 -23.70 4.56 -1.07
CA ASN A 266 -24.10 5.76 -1.80
C ASN A 266 -22.99 6.32 -2.68
N SER A 267 -21.74 6.29 -2.21
CA SER A 267 -20.57 6.73 -2.98
C SER A 267 -20.33 5.83 -4.20
N LEU A 268 -20.46 4.51 -4.04
CA LEU A 268 -20.40 3.55 -5.15
C LEU A 268 -21.54 3.75 -6.16
N ARG A 269 -22.78 3.95 -5.67
CA ARG A 269 -23.93 4.27 -6.53
C ARG A 269 -23.71 5.56 -7.31
N ALA A 270 -23.08 6.58 -6.71
CA ALA A 270 -22.77 7.81 -7.40
C ALA A 270 -21.74 7.60 -8.53
N ILE A 271 -20.68 6.83 -8.27
CA ILE A 271 -19.70 6.45 -9.29
C ILE A 271 -20.37 5.69 -10.43
N PHE A 272 -21.24 4.73 -10.11
CA PHE A 272 -21.99 3.96 -11.10
C PHE A 272 -22.91 4.85 -11.94
N LYS A 273 -23.80 5.64 -11.30
CA LYS A 273 -24.74 6.54 -11.99
C LYS A 273 -24.04 7.52 -12.93
N LYS A 274 -22.88 8.06 -12.52
CA LYS A 274 -22.07 8.97 -13.36
C LYS A 274 -21.56 8.33 -14.66
N ASN A 275 -21.37 7.01 -14.66
CA ASN A 275 -20.80 6.28 -15.79
C ASN A 275 -21.78 5.31 -16.46
N PHE A 276 -23.00 5.15 -15.92
CA PHE A 276 -24.00 4.20 -16.42
C PHE A 276 -24.41 4.47 -17.88
N ILE A 277 -24.51 5.74 -18.28
CA ILE A 277 -24.94 6.12 -19.64
C ILE A 277 -23.85 5.82 -20.70
N LYS A 278 -22.63 5.45 -20.28
CA LYS A 278 -21.50 5.23 -21.19
C LYS A 278 -21.44 3.79 -21.75
N PHE A 279 -22.30 2.90 -21.29
CA PHE A 279 -22.34 1.48 -21.67
C PHE A 279 -23.77 1.02 -21.92
#